data_AF-A0A7K1T8Q0-F1
#
_entry.id   AF-A0A7K1T8Q0-F1
#
_cell.length_a   1.000
_cell.length_b   1.000
_cell.length_c   1.000
_cell.angle_alpha   90.00
_cell.angle_beta   90.00
_cell.angle_gamma   90.00
#
_symmetry.space_group_name_H-M   'P 1'
#
loop_
_entity.id
_entity.type
_entity.pdbx_description
1 polymer ?
#
loop_
_entity_poly.entity_id
_entity_poly.type
_entity_poly.pdbx_seq_one_letter_code
_entity_poly.pdbx_strand_id
1 'polypeptide(L)'
;MDPVSIPKEVVVWKFGGKTGNLTAQHRYSTDNAGNGLNMFCKTNNGYLTYHKTDIGINLGYITSPKEHKIHFALPDGKDREILTGEKVALGIGGGDAFLRYAHRTSGINLEWASSPSFEWQIYGPTSEKGKKIPLDSFVAVLNERVEPAADFLVYLDRPIGADVGWTTSPNWKDKITGWITNEAFSALIGVLMGKAKTPA
;
A
#
# COMPACT_ATOMS: atom_id res chain seq x y z
N MET A 1 16.95 -3.65 18.62
CA MET A 1 16.64 -3.46 17.19
C MET A 1 16.46 -1.98 16.99
N ASP A 2 17.26 -1.40 16.12
CA ASP A 2 17.13 0.02 15.79
C ASP A 2 15.76 0.32 15.18
N PRO A 3 15.20 1.51 15.40
CA PRO A 3 13.97 1.92 14.75
C PRO A 3 14.16 1.84 13.23
N VAL A 4 13.22 1.18 12.54
CA VAL A 4 13.21 1.16 11.07
C VAL A 4 12.90 2.58 10.63
N SER A 5 13.88 3.28 10.06
CA SER A 5 13.65 4.60 9.47
C SER A 5 12.86 4.42 8.19
N ILE A 6 11.60 4.84 8.18
CA ILE A 6 10.71 4.75 7.03
C ILE A 6 10.90 6.00 6.17
N PRO A 7 11.35 5.88 4.90
CA PRO A 7 11.42 7.03 4.00
C PRO A 7 10.04 7.63 3.75
N LYS A 8 9.92 8.96 3.66
CA LYS A 8 8.61 9.61 3.43
C LYS A 8 8.04 9.26 2.06
N GLU A 9 8.92 8.94 1.14
CA GLU A 9 8.71 8.54 -0.24
C GLU A 9 7.88 7.26 -0.39
N VAL A 10 7.94 6.35 0.60
CA VAL A 10 7.22 5.07 0.58
C VAL A 10 5.90 5.10 1.36
N VAL A 11 5.61 6.23 2.01
CA VAL A 11 4.37 6.46 2.76
C VAL A 11 3.27 6.91 1.78
N VAL A 12 2.85 5.99 0.92
CA VAL A 12 1.96 6.27 -0.24
C VAL A 12 0.59 5.61 -0.13
N TRP A 13 0.42 4.65 0.79
CA TRP A 13 -0.79 3.86 0.92
C TRP A 13 -1.70 4.41 2.01
N LYS A 14 -3.00 4.24 1.87
CA LYS A 14 -3.98 4.59 2.89
C LYS A 14 -5.04 3.51 2.97
N PHE A 15 -5.23 2.94 4.15
CA PHE A 15 -6.33 2.01 4.40
C PHE A 15 -7.56 2.77 4.87
N GLY A 16 -8.70 2.56 4.21
CA GLY A 16 -9.94 3.27 4.50
C GLY A 16 -11.18 2.38 4.38
N GLY A 17 -12.34 3.02 4.23
CA GLY A 17 -13.65 2.35 4.18
C GLY A 17 -14.32 2.18 5.55
N LYS A 18 -13.62 2.51 6.64
CA LYS A 18 -14.11 2.52 8.02
C LYS A 18 -13.43 3.64 8.84
N THR A 19 -13.95 3.90 10.03
CA THR A 19 -13.33 4.79 11.03
C THR A 19 -12.60 3.99 12.10
N GLY A 20 -11.66 4.64 12.81
CA GLY A 20 -10.91 4.02 13.91
C GLY A 20 -9.50 3.59 13.50
N ASN A 21 -9.03 2.48 14.06
CA ASN A 21 -7.69 1.93 13.79
C ASN A 21 -7.76 0.73 12.84
N LEU A 22 -6.66 0.47 12.15
CA LEU A 22 -6.48 -0.70 11.31
C LEU A 22 -6.63 -1.96 12.15
N THR A 23 -7.50 -2.86 11.71
CA THR A 23 -7.82 -4.12 12.40
C THR A 23 -7.61 -5.30 11.47
N ALA A 24 -7.14 -6.40 12.04
CA ALA A 24 -7.19 -7.70 11.39
C ALA A 24 -8.62 -8.20 11.32
N GLN A 25 -8.96 -8.82 10.19
CA GLN A 25 -10.24 -9.43 9.87
C GLN A 25 -9.89 -10.69 9.10
N HIS A 26 -9.90 -11.84 9.78
CA HIS A 26 -9.45 -13.13 9.23
C HIS A 26 -10.14 -13.53 7.92
N ARG A 27 -11.32 -12.97 7.63
CA ARG A 27 -12.08 -13.21 6.42
C ARG A 27 -12.65 -11.90 5.90
N TYR A 28 -12.58 -11.72 4.58
CA TYR A 28 -13.38 -10.72 3.90
C TYR A 28 -14.85 -10.95 4.25
N SER A 29 -15.53 -9.90 4.71
CA SER A 29 -16.97 -9.92 4.88
C SER A 29 -17.61 -9.84 3.50
N THR A 30 -18.30 -10.91 3.07
CA THR A 30 -19.02 -10.97 1.79
C THR A 30 -20.28 -10.12 1.78
N ASP A 31 -20.60 -9.47 2.90
CA ASP A 31 -21.67 -8.49 2.91
C ASP A 31 -21.23 -7.31 2.02
N ASN A 32 -22.02 -7.05 0.97
CA ASN A 32 -21.94 -5.80 0.21
C ASN A 32 -22.25 -4.55 1.08
N ALA A 33 -22.25 -4.69 2.42
CA ALA A 33 -22.49 -3.66 3.42
C ALA A 33 -21.30 -2.71 3.62
N GLY A 34 -20.18 -2.91 2.91
CA GLY A 34 -19.03 -2.00 3.00
C GLY A 34 -18.18 -2.22 4.26
N ASN A 35 -18.23 -3.41 4.86
CA ASN A 35 -17.48 -3.74 6.07
C ASN A 35 -16.06 -4.26 5.82
N GLY A 36 -15.49 -4.13 4.62
CA GLY A 36 -14.07 -4.42 4.40
C GLY A 36 -13.22 -3.16 4.33
N LEU A 37 -11.91 -3.31 4.16
CA LEU A 37 -11.00 -2.17 3.97
C LEU A 37 -10.78 -1.92 2.48
N ASN A 38 -10.53 -0.68 2.11
CA ASN A 38 -9.94 -0.34 0.80
C ASN A 38 -8.47 0.07 0.99
N MET A 39 -7.66 -0.01 -0.08
CA MET A 39 -6.25 0.41 -0.06
C MET A 39 -6.02 1.42 -1.16
N PHE A 40 -6.04 2.69 -0.79
CA PHE A 40 -5.79 3.81 -1.68
C PHE A 40 -4.30 4.07 -1.84
N CYS A 41 -3.86 4.46 -3.03
CA CYS A 41 -2.51 4.93 -3.32
C CYS A 41 -2.54 6.41 -3.73
N LYS A 42 -1.86 7.28 -2.97
CA LYS A 42 -1.84 8.73 -3.26
C LYS A 42 -1.16 9.06 -4.58
N THR A 43 -0.25 8.20 -5.01
CA THR A 43 0.57 8.41 -6.18
C THR A 43 -0.22 8.41 -7.48
N ASN A 44 -1.16 7.48 -7.64
CA ASN A 44 -1.98 7.37 -8.85
C ASN A 44 -3.46 7.71 -8.59
N ASN A 45 -3.79 8.12 -7.36
CA ASN A 45 -5.14 8.45 -6.94
C ASN A 45 -6.15 7.31 -7.15
N GLY A 46 -5.71 6.06 -6.97
CA GLY A 46 -6.50 4.84 -7.20
C GLY A 46 -6.50 3.88 -6.02
N TYR A 47 -7.47 2.96 -6.02
CA TYR A 47 -7.61 1.88 -5.04
C TYR A 47 -7.08 0.58 -5.62
N LEU A 48 -6.07 0.00 -4.96
CA LEU A 48 -5.51 -1.29 -5.35
C LEU A 48 -6.55 -2.39 -5.11
N THR A 49 -6.77 -3.23 -6.12
CA THR A 49 -7.69 -4.35 -6.03
C THR A 49 -7.27 -5.51 -6.94
N TYR A 50 -7.98 -6.63 -6.81
CA TYR A 50 -7.94 -7.69 -7.80
C TYR A 50 -8.45 -7.16 -9.15
N HIS A 51 -7.61 -7.29 -10.17
CA HIS A 51 -7.97 -7.01 -11.55
C HIS A 51 -7.45 -8.14 -12.41
N LYS A 52 -8.32 -8.75 -13.21
CA LYS A 52 -7.90 -9.86 -14.07
C LYS A 52 -6.97 -9.34 -15.16
N THR A 53 -5.77 -9.91 -15.24
CA THR A 53 -4.76 -9.59 -16.25
C THR A 53 -4.29 -10.85 -16.95
N ASP A 54 -3.90 -10.75 -18.21
CA ASP A 54 -3.37 -11.92 -18.95
C ASP A 54 -1.90 -12.21 -18.63
N ILE A 55 -1.17 -11.24 -18.07
CA ILE A 55 0.26 -11.37 -17.75
C ILE A 55 0.55 -10.78 -16.37
N GLY A 56 1.29 -11.53 -15.55
CA GLY A 56 1.70 -11.10 -14.21
C GLY A 56 0.74 -11.57 -13.11
N ILE A 57 0.64 -10.79 -12.04
CA ILE A 57 -0.32 -11.02 -10.96
C ILE A 57 -1.58 -10.19 -11.23
N ASN A 58 -2.74 -10.77 -10.94
CA ASN A 58 -4.07 -10.16 -11.10
C ASN A 58 -4.33 -8.99 -10.12
N LEU A 59 -3.56 -7.92 -10.24
CA LEU A 59 -3.72 -6.69 -9.47
C LEU A 59 -3.91 -5.51 -10.42
N GLY A 60 -4.64 -4.51 -9.97
CA GLY A 60 -4.86 -3.27 -10.73
C GLY A 60 -5.49 -2.20 -9.86
N TYR A 61 -5.89 -1.11 -10.50
CA TYR A 61 -6.43 0.05 -9.80
C TYR A 61 -7.83 0.37 -10.30
N ILE A 62 -8.69 0.80 -9.38
CA ILE A 62 -9.96 1.44 -9.70
C ILE A 62 -10.08 2.79 -9.00
N THR A 63 -10.98 3.65 -9.45
CA THR A 63 -11.18 4.98 -8.86
C THR A 63 -12.25 5.00 -7.77
N SER A 64 -13.06 3.94 -7.66
CA SER A 64 -14.17 3.90 -6.70
C SER A 64 -13.67 3.57 -5.29
N PRO A 65 -14.01 4.38 -4.27
CA PRO A 65 -13.68 4.09 -2.87
C PRO A 65 -14.45 2.89 -2.33
N LYS A 66 -15.47 2.39 -3.04
CA LYS A 66 -16.34 1.29 -2.60
C LYS A 66 -15.69 -0.09 -2.71
N GLU A 67 -14.42 -0.16 -3.13
CA GLU A 67 -13.67 -1.41 -3.29
C GLU A 67 -13.10 -1.90 -1.96
N HIS A 68 -13.97 -2.43 -1.12
CA HIS A 68 -13.65 -2.78 0.26
C HIS A 68 -13.07 -4.20 0.38
N LYS A 69 -12.18 -4.62 -0.54
CA LYS A 69 -11.72 -6.02 -0.66
C LYS A 69 -10.43 -6.35 0.09
N ILE A 70 -9.88 -5.40 0.83
CA ILE A 70 -8.65 -5.59 1.59
C ILE A 70 -8.98 -6.18 2.95
N HIS A 71 -8.21 -7.17 3.36
CA HIS A 71 -8.30 -7.81 4.67
C HIS A 71 -6.93 -8.26 5.16
N PHE A 72 -6.84 -8.52 6.46
CA PHE A 72 -5.59 -8.91 7.11
C PHE A 72 -5.80 -10.06 8.07
N ALA A 73 -4.88 -11.02 8.06
CA ALA A 73 -4.78 -12.04 9.09
C ALA A 73 -3.54 -11.82 9.96
N LEU A 74 -3.66 -12.13 11.24
CA LEU A 74 -2.56 -12.09 12.20
C LEU A 74 -2.05 -13.51 12.51
N PRO A 75 -0.75 -13.67 12.82
CA PRO A 75 -0.17 -14.97 13.17
C PRO A 75 -0.84 -15.66 14.36
N ASP A 76 -1.44 -14.88 15.27
CA ASP A 76 -2.12 -15.38 16.47
C ASP A 76 -3.57 -15.83 16.22
N GLY A 77 -4.07 -15.70 14.98
CA GLY A 77 -5.42 -16.11 14.63
C GLY A 77 -6.52 -15.16 15.12
N LYS A 78 -6.18 -14.01 15.72
CA LYS A 78 -7.15 -13.11 16.36
C LYS A 78 -7.49 -11.90 15.50
N ASP A 79 -8.75 -11.48 15.58
CA ASP A 79 -9.21 -10.21 15.01
C ASP A 79 -9.04 -9.11 16.06
N ARG A 80 -8.02 -8.27 15.89
CA ARG A 80 -7.67 -7.16 16.77
C ARG A 80 -6.99 -6.04 16.00
N GLU A 81 -6.74 -4.91 16.67
CA GLU A 81 -5.95 -3.84 16.10
C GLU A 81 -4.55 -4.34 15.67
N ILE A 82 -4.14 -3.93 14.47
CA ILE A 82 -2.80 -4.16 13.93
C ILE A 82 -1.90 -3.06 14.42
N LEU A 83 -0.74 -3.43 14.96
CA LEU A 83 0.25 -2.48 15.42
C LEU A 83 1.33 -2.25 14.36
N THR A 84 1.91 -1.05 14.38
CA THR A 84 3.00 -0.66 13.49
C THR A 84 4.16 -1.66 13.60
N GLY A 85 4.59 -2.18 12.45
CA GLY A 85 5.69 -3.14 12.33
C GLY A 85 5.34 -4.59 12.70
N GLU A 86 4.08 -4.88 13.03
CA GLU A 86 3.60 -6.24 13.23
C GLU A 86 3.50 -7.01 11.91
N LYS A 87 3.81 -8.31 11.94
CA LYS A 87 3.66 -9.19 10.77
C LYS A 87 2.20 -9.51 10.53
N VAL A 88 1.76 -9.31 9.30
CA VAL A 88 0.40 -9.60 8.85
C VAL A 88 0.45 -10.37 7.52
N ALA A 89 -0.62 -11.11 7.24
CA ALA A 89 -0.91 -11.55 5.88
C ALA A 89 -1.84 -10.52 5.24
N LEU A 90 -1.49 -10.03 4.05
CA LEU A 90 -2.30 -9.09 3.27
C LEU A 90 -3.15 -9.85 2.27
N GLY A 91 -4.47 -9.77 2.40
CA GLY A 91 -5.42 -10.35 1.48
C GLY A 91 -6.13 -9.29 0.64
N ILE A 92 -6.39 -9.62 -0.63
CA ILE A 92 -7.12 -8.77 -1.57
C ILE A 92 -8.13 -9.64 -2.33
N GLY A 93 -9.41 -9.32 -2.22
CA GLY A 93 -10.49 -10.07 -2.86
C GLY A 93 -11.38 -10.80 -1.85
N GLY A 94 -12.16 -11.76 -2.36
CA GLY A 94 -12.98 -12.65 -1.54
C GLY A 94 -12.30 -14.01 -1.30
N GLY A 95 -12.56 -14.62 -0.14
CA GLY A 95 -12.02 -15.93 0.24
C GLY A 95 -10.57 -15.87 0.75
N ASP A 96 -9.87 -17.00 0.69
CA ASP A 96 -8.48 -17.15 1.17
C ASP A 96 -7.46 -16.64 0.12
N ALA A 97 -7.59 -15.38 -0.33
CA ALA A 97 -6.73 -14.81 -1.37
C ALA A 97 -5.67 -13.88 -0.78
N PHE A 98 -4.56 -14.46 -0.33
CA PHE A 98 -3.44 -13.73 0.26
C PHE A 98 -2.35 -13.45 -0.77
N LEU A 99 -1.76 -12.25 -0.70
CA LEU A 99 -0.56 -11.92 -1.45
C LEU A 99 0.66 -12.44 -0.70
N ARG A 100 1.57 -13.07 -1.43
CA ARG A 100 2.91 -13.37 -0.93
C ARG A 100 3.98 -13.15 -1.99
N TYR A 101 5.20 -12.95 -1.53
CA TYR A 101 6.39 -12.83 -2.34
C TYR A 101 6.68 -14.14 -3.05
N ALA A 102 7.04 -14.02 -4.32
CA ALA A 102 7.42 -15.14 -5.15
C ALA A 102 8.24 -14.69 -6.35
N HIS A 103 9.20 -15.50 -6.76
CA HIS A 103 9.95 -15.24 -7.98
C HIS A 103 9.05 -15.36 -9.21
N ARG A 104 9.19 -14.39 -10.10
CA ARG A 104 8.46 -14.32 -11.37
C ARG A 104 9.37 -13.78 -12.45
N THR A 105 9.16 -14.27 -13.67
CA THR A 105 9.86 -13.81 -14.87
C THR A 105 9.31 -12.51 -15.41
N SER A 106 8.07 -12.15 -15.05
CA SER A 106 7.39 -10.93 -15.49
C SER A 106 6.38 -10.46 -14.44
N GLY A 107 6.17 -9.16 -14.36
CA GLY A 107 5.36 -8.56 -13.29
C GLY A 107 6.19 -8.23 -12.03
N ILE A 108 5.52 -7.73 -11.00
CA ILE A 108 6.06 -7.68 -9.64
C ILE A 108 6.22 -9.11 -9.09
N ASN A 109 7.19 -9.33 -8.19
CA ASN A 109 7.44 -10.61 -7.54
C ASN A 109 6.40 -10.95 -6.47
N LEU A 110 5.17 -11.24 -6.91
CA LEU A 110 4.05 -11.63 -6.06
C LEU A 110 3.25 -12.78 -6.66
N GLU A 111 2.70 -13.63 -5.80
CA GLU A 111 1.68 -14.60 -6.18
C GLU A 111 0.53 -14.67 -5.18
N TRP A 112 -0.57 -15.27 -5.63
CA TRP A 112 -1.73 -15.56 -4.78
C TRP A 112 -1.49 -16.85 -4.02
N ALA A 113 -1.77 -16.85 -2.72
CA ALA A 113 -1.72 -18.00 -1.85
C ALA A 113 -3.10 -18.24 -1.24
N SER A 114 -3.49 -19.52 -1.17
CA SER A 114 -4.71 -19.99 -0.49
C SER A 114 -4.56 -20.05 1.04
N SER A 115 -3.39 -19.70 1.56
CA SER A 115 -3.10 -19.65 2.99
C SER A 115 -2.40 -18.34 3.34
N PRO A 116 -2.60 -17.81 4.57
CA PRO A 116 -1.93 -16.60 5.02
C PRO A 116 -0.39 -16.71 4.96
N SER A 117 0.28 -15.74 4.34
CA SER A 117 1.73 -15.54 4.48
C SER A 117 2.00 -14.29 5.32
N PHE A 118 2.57 -14.49 6.51
CA PHE A 118 2.83 -13.41 7.48
C PHE A 118 4.18 -12.72 7.23
N GLU A 119 4.30 -12.09 6.07
CA GLU A 119 5.52 -11.46 5.57
C GLU A 119 5.38 -9.95 5.37
N TRP A 120 4.17 -9.42 5.52
CA TRP A 120 3.90 -8.00 5.36
C TRP A 120 4.01 -7.28 6.70
N GLN A 121 4.48 -6.05 6.68
CA GLN A 121 4.47 -5.14 7.82
C GLN A 121 3.92 -3.79 7.38
N ILE A 122 3.12 -3.17 8.23
CA ILE A 122 2.51 -1.87 7.96
C ILE A 122 3.07 -0.87 8.95
N TYR A 123 3.55 0.26 8.43
CA TYR A 123 4.12 1.33 9.24
C TYR A 123 3.21 2.55 9.21
N GLY A 124 2.62 2.86 10.37
CA GLY A 124 1.79 4.04 10.55
C GLY A 124 2.56 5.37 10.44
N PRO A 125 1.86 6.51 10.57
CA PRO A 125 2.45 7.84 10.35
C PRO A 125 3.67 8.17 11.22
N THR A 126 3.73 7.64 12.45
CA THR A 126 4.87 7.85 13.35
C THR A 126 6.01 6.87 13.11
N SER A 127 5.76 5.79 12.35
CA SER A 127 6.68 4.66 12.13
C SER A 127 7.17 3.96 13.42
N GLU A 128 6.69 4.36 14.59
CA GLU A 128 7.08 3.81 15.88
C GLU A 128 6.41 2.44 16.08
N LYS A 129 7.23 1.40 16.25
CA LYS A 129 6.75 0.02 16.44
C LYS A 129 5.81 -0.08 17.65
N GLY A 130 4.78 -0.90 17.52
CA GLY A 130 3.80 -1.14 18.58
C GLY A 130 2.71 -0.06 18.71
N LYS A 131 2.75 1.01 17.91
CA LYS A 131 1.66 2.00 17.86
C LYS A 131 0.51 1.53 16.98
N LYS A 132 -0.71 1.85 17.39
CA LYS A 132 -1.92 1.68 16.58
C LYS A 132 -1.79 2.48 15.28
N ILE A 133 -2.39 1.96 14.21
CA ILE A 133 -2.37 2.59 12.89
C ILE A 133 -3.76 3.19 12.66
N PRO A 134 -3.93 4.53 12.67
CA PRO A 134 -5.21 5.13 12.35
C PRO A 134 -5.61 4.81 10.90
N LEU A 135 -6.87 4.45 10.67
CA LEU A 135 -7.44 4.42 9.32
C LEU A 135 -7.43 5.84 8.73
N ASP A 136 -7.48 5.92 7.41
CA ASP A 136 -7.34 7.16 6.63
C ASP A 136 -6.01 7.92 6.81
N SER A 137 -5.05 7.34 7.53
CA SER A 137 -3.68 7.84 7.57
C SER A 137 -2.81 7.19 6.49
N PHE A 138 -1.82 7.93 5.99
CA PHE A 138 -0.87 7.36 5.05
C PHE A 138 0.15 6.48 5.77
N VAL A 139 0.45 5.34 5.16
CA VAL A 139 1.31 4.28 5.70
C VAL A 139 2.30 3.80 4.65
N ALA A 140 3.39 3.22 5.13
CA ALA A 140 4.28 2.41 4.29
C ALA A 140 3.92 0.93 4.46
N VAL A 141 4.02 0.17 3.37
CA VAL A 141 3.76 -1.28 3.36
C VAL A 141 5.05 -1.98 2.96
N LEU A 142 5.64 -2.73 3.89
CA LEU A 142 6.89 -3.45 3.72
C LEU A 142 6.59 -4.94 3.53
N ASN A 143 7.34 -5.61 2.67
CA ASN A 143 7.39 -7.07 2.62
C ASN A 143 8.80 -7.54 3.01
N GLU A 144 8.88 -8.39 4.05
CA GLU A 144 10.15 -8.85 4.61
C GLU A 144 10.85 -9.93 3.78
N ARG A 145 10.14 -10.52 2.81
CA ARG A 145 10.62 -11.62 1.97
C ARG A 145 11.17 -11.16 0.63
N VAL A 146 11.09 -9.87 0.32
CA VAL A 146 11.71 -9.33 -0.90
C VAL A 146 13.22 -9.58 -0.86
N GLU A 147 13.78 -9.96 -2.01
CA GLU A 147 15.20 -10.22 -2.17
C GLU A 147 15.89 -9.08 -2.93
N PRO A 148 17.14 -8.73 -2.57
CA PRO A 148 17.98 -9.38 -1.55
C PRO A 148 17.68 -8.93 -0.10
N ALA A 149 16.79 -7.98 0.10
CA ALA A 149 16.40 -7.47 1.40
C ALA A 149 14.94 -6.98 1.38
N ALA A 150 14.33 -6.90 2.57
CA ALA A 150 12.99 -6.37 2.76
C ALA A 150 12.80 -5.04 2.03
N ASP A 151 11.65 -4.86 1.39
CA ASP A 151 11.38 -3.71 0.53
C ASP A 151 9.93 -3.24 0.64
N PHE A 152 9.70 -1.97 0.33
CA PHE A 152 8.39 -1.35 0.37
C PHE A 152 7.66 -1.54 -0.95
N LEU A 153 6.39 -1.94 -0.82
CA LEU A 153 5.44 -1.88 -1.92
C LEU A 153 5.18 -0.41 -2.27
N VAL A 154 5.24 -0.08 -3.55
CA VAL A 154 5.05 1.29 -4.07
C VAL A 154 4.26 1.22 -5.37
N TYR A 155 3.65 2.34 -5.77
CA TYR A 155 3.16 2.45 -7.15
C TYR A 155 4.36 2.55 -8.10
N LEU A 156 4.29 1.81 -9.18
CA LEU A 156 5.27 1.83 -10.25
C LEU A 156 4.54 1.50 -11.54
N ASP A 157 4.31 2.49 -12.39
CA ASP A 157 3.76 2.22 -13.72
C ASP A 157 4.73 1.33 -14.51
N ARG A 158 4.21 0.21 -15.02
CA ARG A 158 4.97 -0.87 -15.64
C ARG A 158 4.36 -1.20 -17.00
N PRO A 159 5.19 -1.57 -17.99
CA PRO A 159 4.68 -1.99 -19.29
C PRO A 159 3.92 -3.33 -19.23
N ILE A 160 4.19 -4.16 -18.20
CA ILE A 160 3.62 -5.51 -18.05
C ILE A 160 3.28 -5.78 -16.58
N GLY A 161 2.06 -6.26 -16.37
CA GLY A 161 1.50 -6.62 -15.06
C GLY A 161 0.93 -5.41 -14.33
N ALA A 162 0.66 -5.59 -13.04
CA ALA A 162 0.11 -4.54 -12.19
C ALA A 162 1.09 -3.38 -11.99
N ASP A 163 0.56 -2.15 -11.91
CA ASP A 163 1.33 -0.91 -11.66
C ASP A 163 1.79 -0.75 -10.19
N VAL A 164 2.36 -1.83 -9.66
CA VAL A 164 2.99 -1.88 -8.34
C VAL A 164 4.41 -2.39 -8.50
N GLY A 165 5.30 -1.92 -7.62
CA GLY A 165 6.68 -2.34 -7.61
C GLY A 165 7.26 -2.32 -6.21
N TRP A 166 8.56 -2.59 -6.17
CA TRP A 166 9.41 -2.47 -4.99
C TRP A 166 10.28 -1.21 -5.12
N THR A 167 10.80 -0.65 -4.03
CA THR A 167 11.69 0.53 -4.13
C THR A 167 13.01 0.22 -4.83
N THR A 168 13.41 -1.05 -4.82
CA THR A 168 14.56 -1.57 -5.59
C THR A 168 14.25 -1.85 -7.05
N SER A 169 12.98 -1.74 -7.48
CA SER A 169 12.63 -1.97 -8.89
C SER A 169 13.32 -0.96 -9.80
N PRO A 170 13.83 -1.40 -10.98
CA PRO A 170 14.36 -0.49 -11.98
C PRO A 170 13.34 0.61 -12.32
N ASN A 171 13.82 1.84 -12.47
CA ASN A 171 13.05 3.05 -12.80
C ASN A 171 12.18 3.65 -11.66
N TRP A 172 12.07 3.03 -10.49
CA TRP A 172 11.34 3.65 -9.37
C TRP A 172 12.06 4.93 -8.88
N LYS A 173 13.38 4.88 -8.75
CA LYS A 173 14.22 6.03 -8.34
C LYS A 173 14.11 7.22 -9.31
N ASP A 174 14.07 6.94 -10.60
CA ASP A 174 13.95 7.99 -11.62
C ASP A 174 12.56 8.63 -11.57
N LYS A 175 11.50 7.81 -11.41
CA LYS A 175 10.14 8.31 -11.27
C LYS A 175 9.94 9.16 -10.03
N ILE A 176 10.48 8.75 -8.88
CA ILE A 176 10.29 9.53 -7.64
C ILE A 176 11.07 10.85 -7.67
N THR A 177 12.24 10.88 -8.29
CA THR A 177 12.99 12.12 -8.50
C THR A 177 12.21 13.10 -9.39
N GLY A 178 11.57 12.58 -10.45
CA GLY A 178 10.67 13.38 -11.30
C GLY A 178 9.45 13.92 -10.54
N TRP A 179 8.85 13.15 -9.63
CA TRP A 179 7.71 13.64 -8.85
C TRP A 179 8.10 14.66 -7.79
N ILE A 180 9.18 14.40 -7.04
CA ILE A 180 9.67 15.34 -6.03
C ILE A 180 9.99 16.69 -6.67
N THR A 181 10.65 16.68 -7.83
CA THR A 181 10.98 17.91 -8.55
C THR A 181 9.72 18.64 -9.03
N ASN A 182 8.72 17.93 -9.56
CA ASN A 182 7.46 18.52 -10.00
C ASN A 182 6.60 19.06 -8.85
N GLU A 183 6.51 18.36 -7.71
CA GLU A 183 5.81 18.84 -6.52
C GLU A 183 6.49 20.09 -5.95
N ALA A 184 7.82 20.08 -5.82
CA ALA A 184 8.58 21.23 -5.34
C ALA A 184 8.41 22.45 -6.27
N PHE A 185 8.45 22.23 -7.58
CA PHE A 185 8.21 23.29 -8.57
C PHE A 185 6.77 23.82 -8.51
N SER A 186 5.78 22.94 -8.39
CA SER A 186 4.37 23.32 -8.25
C SER A 186 4.12 24.11 -6.97
N ALA A 187 4.73 23.71 -5.86
CA ALA A 187 4.66 24.44 -4.58
C ALA A 187 5.31 25.83 -4.70
N LEU A 188 6.47 25.93 -5.35
CA LEU A 188 7.14 27.21 -5.59
C LEU A 188 6.29 28.16 -6.45
N ILE A 189 5.72 27.66 -7.55
CA ILE A 189 4.80 28.43 -8.40
C ILE A 189 3.56 28.85 -7.63
N GLY A 190 2.99 27.97 -6.79
CA GLY A 190 1.87 28.30 -5.91
C GLY A 190 2.19 29.43 -4.93
N VAL A 191 3.39 29.45 -4.35
CA VAL A 191 3.86 30.55 -3.48
C VAL A 191 4.06 31.84 -4.27
N LEU A 192 4.64 31.77 -5.47
CA LEU A 192 4.87 32.94 -6.33
C LEU A 192 3.55 33.54 -6.83
N MET A 193 2.60 32.71 -7.25
CA MET A 193 1.27 33.16 -7.70
C MET A 193 0.35 33.57 -6.54
N GLY A 194 0.48 32.94 -5.37
CA GLY A 194 -0.23 33.31 -4.15
C GLY A 194 0.23 34.65 -3.56
N LYS A 195 1.47 35.06 -3.81
CA LYS A 195 1.99 36.40 -3.47
C LYS A 195 1.58 37.51 -4.45
N ALA A 196 0.93 37.18 -5.57
CA ALA A 196 0.56 38.13 -6.63
C ALA A 196 -0.88 38.70 -6.54
N LYS A 197 -1.67 38.35 -5.50
CA LYS A 197 -2.87 39.12 -5.09
C LYS A 197 -2.45 39.92 -3.85
N THR A 198 -2.33 41.26 -3.84
CA THR A 198 -3.11 42.31 -4.50
C THR A 198 -2.29 43.61 -4.48
N PRO A 199 -2.23 44.44 -5.54
CA PRO A 199 -2.20 45.89 -5.38
C PRO A 199 -3.63 46.43 -5.53
N ALA A 200 -3.99 47.32 -4.61
CA ALA A 200 -5.28 47.99 -4.49
C ALA A 200 -5.72 48.73 -5.77
#